data_AF-A0A4Q3WBK3-F1
#
_entry.id   AF-A0A4Q3WBK3-F1
#
_cell.length_a   1.000
_cell.length_b   1.000
_cell.length_c   1.000
_cell.angle_alpha   90.00
_cell.angle_beta   90.00
_cell.angle_gamma   90.00
#
_symmetry.space_group_name_H-M   'P 1'
#
loop_
_entity.id
_entity.type
_entity.pdbx_description
1 polymer ?
#
loop_
_entity_poly.entity_id
_entity_poly.type
_entity_poly.pdbx_seq_one_letter_code
_entity_poly.pdbx_strand_id
1 'polypeptide(L)'
;MWLVVCQNTWTNERYGYINNLYTELKLKDVGLSLPVFEKAVTGFYNLKQSGCVSAKPILTIADFDQASKNKRLYIIDLKSNTLLLNTWVAHGQGSGDDMPNQFSNIDSSHQS
;
A
#
# COMPACT_ATOMS: atom_id res chain seq x y z
N MET A 1 24.30 26.09 1.94
CA MET A 1 23.80 25.23 3.03
C MET A 1 22.48 24.64 2.58
N TRP A 2 22.54 23.53 1.85
CA TRP A 2 21.37 22.84 1.32
C TRP A 2 20.82 21.93 2.41
N LEU A 3 19.86 22.45 3.17
CA LEU A 3 19.06 21.67 4.07
C LEU A 3 18.00 20.96 3.22
N VAL A 4 18.24 19.67 2.94
CA VAL A 4 17.19 18.73 2.54
C VAL A 4 16.29 18.61 3.75
N VAL A 5 15.29 19.47 3.80
CA VAL A 5 14.25 19.43 4.80
C VAL A 5 13.19 18.44 4.28
N CYS A 6 13.27 17.19 4.71
CA CYS A 6 12.15 16.25 4.71
C CYS A 6 11.08 16.70 5.72
N GLN A 7 10.57 17.92 5.59
CA GLN A 7 9.36 18.37 6.29
C GLN A 7 8.25 18.34 5.26
N ASN A 8 7.33 17.40 5.46
CA ASN A 8 6.02 17.31 4.83
C ASN A 8 5.28 18.67 4.92
N THR A 9 5.49 19.58 3.97
CA THR A 9 4.62 20.73 3.77
C THR A 9 3.49 20.33 2.81
N TRP A 10 2.61 19.46 3.30
CA TRP A 10 1.38 19.15 2.57
C TRP A 10 0.49 20.38 2.51
N THR A 11 -0.15 20.62 1.37
CA THR A 11 -1.23 21.59 1.30
C THR A 11 -2.46 21.01 1.99
N ASN A 12 -3.23 21.85 2.70
CA ASN A 12 -4.50 21.45 3.34
C ASN A 12 -5.46 20.75 2.36
N GLU A 13 -5.42 21.17 1.09
CA GLU A 13 -6.20 20.60 0.00
C GLU A 13 -5.90 19.11 -0.22
N ARG A 14 -4.64 18.71 -0.15
CA ARG A 14 -4.23 17.31 -0.36
C ARG A 14 -4.64 16.43 0.81
N TYR A 15 -4.49 16.93 2.04
CA TYR A 15 -5.01 16.22 3.21
C TYR A 15 -6.53 16.06 3.16
N GLY A 16 -7.26 17.10 2.76
CA GLY A 16 -8.70 17.04 2.56
C GLY A 16 -9.10 15.98 1.51
N TYR A 17 -8.41 15.97 0.37
CA TYR A 17 -8.64 14.97 -0.69
C TYR A 17 -8.42 13.53 -0.18
N ILE A 18 -7.31 13.25 0.51
CA ILE A 18 -7.01 11.91 1.01
C ILE A 18 -8.05 11.45 2.04
N ASN A 19 -8.44 12.33 2.97
CA ASN A 19 -9.45 12.01 3.99
C ASN A 19 -10.84 11.76 3.39
N ASN A 20 -11.24 12.58 2.41
CA ASN A 20 -12.50 12.40 1.70
C ASN A 20 -12.50 11.06 0.97
N LEU A 21 -11.46 10.77 0.18
CA LEU A 21 -11.36 9.51 -0.56
C LEU A 21 -11.35 8.30 0.38
N TYR A 22 -10.62 8.38 1.50
CA TYR A 22 -10.59 7.33 2.52
C TYR A 22 -11.99 7.03 3.10
N THR A 23 -12.75 8.09 3.34
CA THR A 23 -14.12 8.01 3.89
C THR A 23 -15.11 7.51 2.86
N GLU A 24 -15.06 8.02 1.62
CA GLU A 24 -15.90 7.62 0.49
C GLU A 24 -15.75 6.13 0.18
N LEU A 25 -14.51 5.64 0.17
CA LEU A 25 -14.17 4.24 -0.08
C LEU A 25 -14.42 3.31 1.12
N LYS A 26 -14.82 3.86 2.28
CA LYS A 26 -15.03 3.12 3.52
C LYS A 26 -13.84 2.22 3.90
N LEU A 27 -12.62 2.74 3.71
CA LEU A 27 -11.39 1.95 3.86
C LEU A 27 -11.17 1.46 5.30
N LYS A 28 -11.70 2.19 6.27
CA LYS A 28 -11.72 1.78 7.68
C LYS A 28 -12.49 0.47 7.88
N ASP A 29 -13.63 0.32 7.21
CA ASP A 29 -14.54 -0.83 7.40
C ASP A 29 -13.94 -2.13 6.84
N VAL A 30 -13.02 -2.00 5.88
CA VAL A 30 -12.29 -3.13 5.27
C VAL A 30 -10.93 -3.38 5.93
N GLY A 31 -10.58 -2.65 6.98
CA GLY A 31 -9.40 -2.87 7.80
C GLY A 31 -8.14 -2.09 7.40
N LEU A 32 -8.22 -1.17 6.43
CA LEU A 32 -7.07 -0.35 6.04
C LEU A 32 -7.01 0.91 6.91
N SER A 33 -5.88 1.16 7.56
CA SER A 33 -5.70 2.34 8.41
C SER A 33 -5.43 3.62 7.58
N LEU A 34 -5.94 4.76 8.05
CA LEU A 34 -5.72 6.06 7.41
C LEU A 34 -4.22 6.39 7.25
N PRO A 35 -3.34 6.21 8.25
CA PRO A 35 -1.92 6.52 8.08
C PRO A 35 -1.23 5.66 7.00
N VAL A 36 -1.63 4.40 6.83
CA VAL A 36 -1.11 3.52 5.76
C VAL A 36 -1.60 4.00 4.40
N PHE A 37 -2.89 4.35 4.29
CA PHE A 37 -3.47 4.90 3.06
C PHE A 37 -2.80 6.23 2.65
N GLU A 38 -2.60 7.15 3.59
CA GLU A 38 -1.89 8.42 3.36
C GLU A 38 -0.49 8.22 2.81
N LYS A 39 0.29 7.30 3.40
CA LYS A 39 1.63 6.95 2.93
C LYS A 39 1.60 6.34 1.52
N ALA A 40 0.64 5.47 1.26
CA ALA A 40 0.51 4.81 -0.04
C ALA A 40 0.16 5.79 -1.17
N VAL A 41 -0.84 6.65 -0.95
CA VAL A 41 -1.22 7.71 -1.92
C VAL A 41 -0.05 8.68 -2.15
N THR A 42 0.67 9.02 -1.08
CA THR A 42 1.90 9.81 -1.15
C THR A 42 2.94 9.18 -2.04
N GLY A 43 3.32 7.93 -1.77
CA GLY A 43 4.31 7.21 -2.57
C GLY A 43 3.91 7.10 -4.03
N PHE A 44 2.64 6.81 -4.30
CA PHE A 44 2.11 6.73 -5.66
C PHE A 44 2.31 8.02 -6.45
N TYR A 45 1.93 9.17 -5.90
CA TYR A 45 2.11 10.45 -6.60
C TYR A 45 3.57 10.86 -6.73
N ASN A 46 4.42 10.55 -5.75
CA ASN A 46 5.86 10.81 -5.84
C ASN A 46 6.48 10.02 -6.99
N LEU A 47 6.15 8.74 -7.10
CA LEU A 47 6.62 7.87 -8.19
C LEU A 47 6.05 8.27 -9.55
N LYS A 48 4.79 8.71 -9.59
CA LYS A 48 4.14 9.23 -10.80
C LYS A 48 4.83 10.49 -11.30
N GLN A 49 5.21 11.39 -10.40
CA GLN A 49 5.94 12.60 -10.74
C GLN A 49 7.37 12.30 -11.21
N SER A 50 8.02 11.27 -10.66
CA SER A 50 9.36 10.85 -11.08
C SER A 50 9.37 10.05 -12.40
N GLY A 51 8.20 9.73 -12.97
CA GLY A 51 8.08 8.94 -14.20
C GLY A 51 8.45 7.45 -14.03
N CYS A 52 8.55 6.96 -12.80
CA CYS A 52 8.99 5.59 -12.49
C CYS A 52 7.86 4.56 -12.46
N VAL A 53 6.62 4.95 -12.75
CA VAL A 53 5.44 4.08 -12.70
C VAL A 53 4.60 4.18 -13.96
N SER A 54 3.80 3.14 -14.20
CA SER A 54 2.81 3.10 -15.27
C SER A 54 1.85 4.29 -15.19
N ALA A 55 1.36 4.75 -16.35
CA ALA A 55 0.33 5.79 -16.43
C ALA A 55 -1.03 5.38 -15.82
N LYS A 56 -1.19 4.10 -15.45
CA LYS A 56 -2.42 3.57 -14.85
C LYS A 56 -2.67 4.21 -13.48
N PRO A 57 -3.89 4.71 -13.21
CA PRO A 57 -4.27 5.31 -11.93
C PRO A 57 -4.60 4.26 -10.85
N ILE A 58 -3.90 3.12 -10.85
CA ILE A 58 -4.16 2.01 -9.93
C ILE A 58 -3.17 2.06 -8.78
N LEU A 59 -3.71 2.15 -7.55
CA LEU A 59 -2.97 2.08 -6.31
C LEU A 59 -3.15 0.69 -5.69
N THR A 60 -2.04 -0.03 -5.53
CA THR A 60 -2.01 -1.33 -4.84
C THR A 60 -1.30 -1.16 -3.49
N ILE A 61 -1.94 -1.61 -2.41
CA ILE A 61 -1.42 -1.53 -1.05
C ILE A 61 -1.37 -2.94 -0.48
N ALA A 62 -0.18 -3.38 -0.07
CA ALA A 62 0.00 -4.58 0.73
C ALA A 62 0.45 -4.16 2.13
N ASP A 63 -0.40 -4.37 3.13
CA ASP A 63 -0.12 -4.01 4.52
C ASP A 63 0.47 -5.20 5.28
N PHE A 64 1.80 -5.26 5.38
CA PHE A 64 2.50 -6.35 6.07
C PHE A 64 2.47 -6.25 7.59
N ASP A 65 2.04 -5.12 8.15
CA ASP A 65 1.81 -4.99 9.60
C ASP A 65 0.54 -5.76 10.02
N GLN A 66 -0.37 -6.04 9.06
CA GLN A 66 -1.50 -6.92 9.28
C GLN A 66 -1.10 -8.39 9.14
N ALA A 67 -1.67 -9.22 10.04
CA ALA A 67 -1.50 -10.65 10.01
C ALA A 67 -1.84 -11.24 8.63
N SER A 68 -1.07 -12.24 8.19
CA SER A 68 -1.34 -12.96 6.92
C SER A 68 -2.70 -13.66 6.90
N LYS A 69 -3.29 -13.87 8.08
CA LYS A 69 -4.65 -14.37 8.29
C LYS A 69 -5.74 -13.30 8.10
N ASN A 70 -5.39 -12.12 7.60
CA ASN A 70 -6.34 -11.07 7.24
C ASN A 70 -6.21 -10.74 5.75
N LYS A 71 -7.30 -10.21 5.18
CA LYS A 71 -7.24 -9.55 3.89
C LYS A 71 -6.43 -8.26 4.05
N ARG A 72 -5.24 -8.24 3.45
CA ARG A 72 -4.25 -7.16 3.61
C ARG A 72 -3.73 -6.62 2.27
N LEU A 73 -4.33 -7.07 1.16
CA LEU A 73 -4.09 -6.55 -0.17
C LEU A 73 -5.29 -5.72 -0.62
N TYR A 74 -5.04 -4.45 -0.91
CA TYR A 74 -6.05 -3.50 -1.36
C TYR A 74 -5.67 -3.00 -2.75
N ILE A 75 -6.59 -3.07 -3.71
CA ILE A 75 -6.42 -2.52 -5.06
C ILE A 75 -7.48 -1.45 -5.27
N ILE A 76 -7.03 -0.22 -5.51
CA ILE A 76 -7.87 0.97 -5.60
C ILE A 76 -7.65 1.63 -6.96
N ASP A 77 -8.73 1.93 -7.68
CA ASP A 77 -8.68 2.79 -8.85
C ASP A 77 -8.92 4.24 -8.42
N LEU A 78 -7.86 5.05 -8.47
CA LEU A 78 -7.87 6.46 -8.10
C LEU A 78 -8.55 7.36 -9.14
N LYS A 79 -8.86 6.84 -10.35
CA LYS A 79 -9.61 7.59 -11.36
C LYS A 79 -11.12 7.47 -11.15
N SER A 80 -11.59 6.27 -10.82
CA SER A 80 -13.01 6.02 -10.55
C SER A 80 -13.38 6.15 -9.07
N ASN A 81 -12.39 6.34 -8.18
CA ASN A 81 -12.56 6.29 -6.73
C ASN A 81 -13.27 5.01 -6.30
N THR A 82 -12.73 3.85 -6.71
CA THR A 82 -13.31 2.54 -6.36
C THR A 82 -12.28 1.61 -5.73
N LEU A 83 -12.70 0.89 -4.69
CA LEU A 83 -11.97 -0.26 -4.17
C LEU A 83 -12.29 -1.46 -5.07
N LEU A 84 -11.36 -1.83 -5.94
CA LEU A 84 -11.51 -2.93 -6.89
C LEU A 84 -11.39 -4.30 -6.22
N LEU A 85 -10.48 -4.43 -5.25
CA LEU A 85 -10.23 -5.71 -4.57
C LEU A 85 -9.73 -5.49 -3.14
N ASN A 86 -10.26 -6.28 -2.20
CA ASN A 86 -9.67 -6.51 -0.89
C ASN A 86 -9.54 -8.02 -0.67
N THR A 87 -8.31 -8.53 -0.65
CA THR A 87 -8.03 -9.97 -0.60
C THR A 87 -6.81 -10.32 0.26
N TRP A 88 -6.63 -11.62 0.46
CA TRP A 88 -5.50 -12.23 1.13
C TRP A 88 -4.23 -12.07 0.28
N VAL A 89 -3.09 -11.81 0.93
CA VAL A 89 -1.80 -11.98 0.27
C VAL A 89 -1.43 -13.45 0.44
N ALA A 90 -1.80 -14.28 -0.53
CA ALA A 90 -1.29 -15.64 -0.59
C ALA A 90 0.20 -15.58 -0.94
N HIS A 91 1.02 -16.35 -0.21
CA HIS A 91 2.31 -16.76 -0.76
C HIS A 91 2.00 -17.52 -2.06
N GLY A 92 2.77 -17.24 -3.12
CA GLY A 92 2.55 -17.83 -4.44
C GLY A 92 2.37 -19.35 -4.34
N GLN A 93 1.48 -19.88 -5.17
CA GLN A 93 1.21 -21.28 -5.42
C GLN A 93 2.40 -22.21 -5.08
N GLY A 94 2.35 -22.87 -3.92
CA GLY A 94 3.42 -23.78 -3.47
C GLY A 94 3.50 -24.09 -1.97
N SER A 95 3.01 -23.23 -1.07
CA SER A 95 3.12 -23.47 0.38
C SER A 95 1.75 -23.69 1.02
N GLY A 96 1.25 -24.91 0.90
CA GLY A 96 0.34 -25.45 1.89
C GLY A 96 1.13 -25.76 3.16
N ASP A 97 1.13 -24.83 4.10
CA ASP A 97 0.93 -25.10 5.53
C ASP A 97 1.07 -23.81 6.34
N ASP A 98 0.22 -23.71 7.35
CA ASP A 98 0.10 -22.61 8.30
C ASP A 98 1.43 -22.30 9.03
N MET A 99 1.77 -21.00 9.08
CA MET A 99 2.88 -20.35 9.82
C MET A 99 4.28 -20.34 9.15
N PRO A 100 4.71 -19.20 8.57
CA PRO A 100 6.13 -18.98 8.33
C PRO A 100 6.80 -18.62 9.65
N ASN A 101 7.35 -19.62 10.35
CA ASN A 101 8.00 -19.39 11.65
C ASN A 101 9.49 -18.99 11.55
N GLN A 102 10.01 -18.68 10.36
CA GLN A 102 11.39 -18.21 10.18
C GLN A 102 11.51 -17.32 8.92
N PHE A 103 11.97 -16.08 9.09
CA PHE A 103 12.56 -15.29 8.00
C PHE A 103 14.08 -15.35 8.14
N SER A 104 14.77 -16.04 7.26
CA SER A 104 16.23 -15.99 7.15
C SER A 104 16.64 -14.87 6.20
N ASN A 105 17.31 -13.84 6.71
CA ASN A 105 17.94 -12.80 5.89
C ASN A 105 19.33 -13.25 5.41
N ILE A 106 19.38 -14.36 4.66
CA ILE A 106 20.62 -14.83 4.05
C ILE A 106 20.39 -14.93 2.55
N ASP A 107 20.86 -13.91 1.84
CA ASP A 107 20.98 -13.92 0.39
C ASP A 107 21.94 -15.04 -0.02
N SER A 108 21.50 -15.86 -0.97
CA SER A 108 22.22 -16.98 -1.58
C SER A 108 22.36 -18.25 -0.74
N SER A 109 21.32 -19.08 -0.72
CA SER A 109 21.54 -20.49 -1.06
C SER A 109 20.32 -21.07 -1.76
N HIS A 110 20.56 -21.67 -2.92
CA HIS A 110 19.62 -22.54 -3.60
C HIS A 110 19.20 -23.64 -2.63
N GLN A 111 17.92 -23.97 -2.53
CA GLN A 111 17.45 -25.36 -2.58
C GLN A 111 16.00 -25.40 -3.10
N SER A 112 15.78 -26.43 -3.92
CA SER A 112 14.57 -26.82 -4.63
C SER A 112 13.36 -27.08 -3.73
#